data_AF-A0A9N7PKS8-F1
#
_entry.id   AF-A0A9N7PKS8-F1
#
_cell.length_a   1.000
_cell.length_b   1.000
_cell.length_c   1.000
_cell.angle_alpha   90.00
_cell.angle_beta   90.00
_cell.angle_gamma   90.00
#
_symmetry.space_group_name_H-M   'P 1'
#
loop_
_entity.id
_entity.type
_entity.pdbx_description
1 polymer ?
#
loop_
_entity_poly.entity_id
_entity_poly.type
_entity_poly.pdbx_seq_one_letter_code
_entity_poly.pdbx_strand_id
1 'polypeptide(L)'
;MERKNFTVIDNWILESEDLNIEEKYFLIALKKFDHRNCGEVFPSYKSLMMICSTKRKAKISKLIKALVEKGYIEKKIIKRVNHYYFKKDF
;
A
#
# COMPACT_ATOMS: atom_id res chain seq x y z
N MET A 1 -25.01 -4.66 14.85
CA MET A 1 -23.81 -5.48 14.58
C MET A 1 -22.92 -4.70 13.63
N GLU A 2 -21.75 -4.22 14.07
CA GLU A 2 -20.76 -3.71 13.14
C GLU A 2 -20.36 -4.86 12.20
N ARG A 3 -20.57 -4.69 10.89
CA ARG A 3 -20.05 -5.64 9.91
C ARG A 3 -18.53 -5.64 10.05
N LYS A 4 -17.95 -6.77 10.45
CA LYS A 4 -16.51 -6.98 10.40
C LYS A 4 -16.10 -6.97 8.93
N ASN A 5 -15.65 -5.81 8.44
CA ASN A 5 -15.13 -5.67 7.09
C ASN A 5 -13.74 -6.30 7.05
N PHE A 6 -13.48 -7.14 6.06
CA PHE A 6 -12.17 -7.76 5.82
C PHE A 6 -11.52 -7.18 4.56
N THR A 7 -10.21 -7.25 4.49
CA THR A 7 -9.44 -6.97 3.27
C THR A 7 -9.15 -8.30 2.60
N VAL A 8 -9.61 -8.48 1.36
CA VAL A 8 -9.18 -9.61 0.51
C VAL A 8 -7.82 -9.28 -0.08
N ILE A 9 -6.90 -10.23 -0.02
CA ILE A 9 -5.54 -10.10 -0.53
C ILE A 9 -5.19 -11.31 -1.37
N ASP A 10 -4.36 -11.10 -2.38
CA ASP A 10 -3.83 -12.18 -3.19
C ASP A 10 -2.68 -12.88 -2.44
N ASN A 11 -2.67 -14.21 -2.47
CA ASN A 11 -1.70 -15.01 -1.71
C ASN A 11 -0.25 -14.76 -2.13
N TRP A 12 -0.01 -14.39 -3.39
CA TRP A 12 1.34 -14.10 -3.88
C TRP A 12 2.02 -12.99 -3.07
N ILE A 13 1.27 -12.04 -2.50
CA ILE A 13 1.84 -11.00 -1.61
C ILE A 13 2.44 -11.65 -0.35
N LEU A 14 1.78 -12.66 0.20
CA LEU A 14 2.24 -13.40 1.38
C LEU A 14 3.38 -14.36 1.04
N GLU A 15 3.35 -14.94 -0.16
CA GLU A 15 4.31 -15.92 -0.65
C GLU A 15 5.58 -15.29 -1.22
N SER A 16 5.55 -13.99 -1.58
CA SER A 16 6.68 -13.35 -2.25
C SER A 16 7.94 -13.33 -1.39
N GLU A 17 9.06 -13.80 -1.93
CA GLU A 17 10.36 -13.83 -1.24
C GLU A 17 11.12 -12.50 -1.32
N ASP A 18 10.80 -11.65 -2.29
CA ASP A 18 11.42 -10.35 -2.49
C ASP A 18 10.87 -9.27 -1.53
N LEU A 19 9.75 -9.52 -0.87
CA LEU A 19 9.13 -8.63 0.11
C LEU A 19 9.46 -9.07 1.53
N ASN A 20 9.97 -8.14 2.33
CA ASN A 20 10.05 -8.35 3.78
C ASN A 20 8.67 -8.18 4.45
N ILE A 21 8.57 -8.58 5.72
CA ILE A 21 7.31 -8.55 6.47
C ILE A 21 6.68 -7.15 6.52
N GLU A 22 7.48 -6.09 6.68
CA GLU A 22 6.95 -4.72 6.72
C GLU A 22 6.44 -4.26 5.36
N GLU A 23 7.10 -4.66 4.27
CA GLU A 23 6.69 -4.35 2.90
C GLU A 23 5.42 -5.10 2.51
N LYS A 24 5.32 -6.40 2.84
CA LYS A 24 4.09 -7.20 2.67
C LYS A 24 2.92 -6.54 3.38
N TYR A 25 3.12 -6.20 4.67
CA TYR A 25 2.11 -5.51 5.45
C TYR A 25 1.72 -4.17 4.83
N PHE A 26 2.70 -3.37 4.38
CA PHE A 26 2.44 -2.06 3.81
C PHE A 26 1.67 -2.14 2.48
N LEU A 27 1.98 -3.12 1.63
CA LEU A 27 1.28 -3.36 0.38
C LEU A 27 -0.19 -3.75 0.63
N ILE A 28 -0.43 -4.65 1.59
CA ILE A 28 -1.79 -5.01 2.04
C ILE A 28 -2.52 -3.79 2.59
N ALA A 29 -1.85 -2.98 3.41
CA ALA A 29 -2.40 -1.76 3.98
C ALA A 29 -2.78 -0.73 2.89
N LEU A 30 -1.99 -0.62 1.83
CA LEU A 30 -2.35 0.19 0.65
C LEU A 30 -3.58 -0.39 -0.06
N LYS A 31 -3.65 -1.71 -0.26
CA LYS A 31 -4.76 -2.38 -0.96
C LYS A 31 -6.10 -2.19 -0.24
N LYS A 32 -6.08 -2.03 1.09
CA LYS A 32 -7.26 -1.66 1.88
C LYS A 32 -7.97 -0.39 1.37
N PHE A 33 -7.25 0.55 0.76
CA PHE A 33 -7.82 1.79 0.22
C PHE A 33 -8.40 1.63 -1.19
N ASP A 34 -8.21 0.48 -1.85
CA ASP A 34 -8.70 0.19 -3.21
C ASP A 34 -10.16 -0.28 -3.18
N HIS A 35 -11.06 0.56 -2.64
CA HIS A 35 -12.47 0.24 -2.47
C HIS A 35 -13.21 -0.03 -3.79
N ARG A 36 -12.68 0.46 -4.91
CA ARG A 36 -13.26 0.31 -6.24
C ARG A 36 -12.63 -0.83 -7.04
N ASN A 37 -11.63 -1.51 -6.47
CA ASN A 37 -10.85 -2.55 -7.12
C ASN A 37 -10.32 -2.12 -8.50
N CYS A 38 -9.93 -0.85 -8.62
CA CYS A 38 -9.43 -0.28 -9.87
C CYS A 38 -7.90 -0.16 -9.88
N GLY A 39 -7.24 -0.51 -8.77
CA GLY A 39 -5.79 -0.50 -8.64
C GLY A 39 -5.21 0.90 -8.45
N GLU A 40 -6.02 1.92 -8.17
CA GLU A 40 -5.57 3.28 -7.87
C GLU A 40 -6.02 3.70 -6.46
N VAL A 41 -5.07 4.13 -5.65
CA VAL A 41 -5.33 4.60 -4.28
C VAL A 41 -4.56 5.89 -4.00
N PHE A 42 -5.13 6.75 -3.15
CA PHE A 42 -4.53 8.05 -2.80
C PHE A 42 -4.64 8.34 -1.29
N PRO A 43 -4.26 7.39 -0.39
CA PRO A 43 -4.26 7.65 1.04
C PRO A 43 -3.26 8.75 1.40
N SER A 44 -3.63 9.57 2.38
CA SER A 44 -2.70 10.56 2.95
C SER A 44 -1.60 9.88 3.76
N TYR A 45 -0.44 10.52 3.88
CA TYR A 45 0.63 10.05 4.77
C TYR A 45 0.13 9.85 6.21
N LYS A 46 -0.78 10.70 6.69
CA LYS A 46 -1.40 10.55 8.02
C LYS A 46 -2.14 9.20 8.14
N SER A 47 -2.89 8.82 7.11
CA SER A 47 -3.62 7.55 7.07
C SER A 47 -2.67 6.36 7.02
N LEU A 48 -1.63 6.44 6.18
CA LEU A 48 -0.58 5.43 6.08
C LEU A 48 0.19 5.24 7.39
N MET A 49 0.52 6.34 8.05
CA MET A 49 1.18 6.34 9.35
C MET A 49 0.32 5.71 10.45
N MET A 50 -0.98 6.03 10.45
CA MET A 50 -1.94 5.47 11.39
C MET A 50 -2.09 3.95 11.21
N ILE A 51 -2.29 3.47 9.98
CA ILE A 51 -2.46 2.03 9.73
C ILE A 51 -1.16 1.25 10.03
N CYS A 52 0.01 1.83 9.73
CA CYS A 52 1.30 1.22 10.06
C CYS A 52 1.76 1.46 11.50
N SER A 53 0.88 1.99 12.35
CA SER A 53 1.15 2.28 13.77
C SER A 53 2.48 3.00 14.00
N THR A 54 2.81 3.99 13.16
CA THR A 54 4.09 4.71 13.23
C THR A 54 3.90 6.22 13.15
N LYS A 55 4.69 6.95 13.93
CA LYS A 55 4.79 8.43 13.84
C LYS A 55 5.89 8.88 12.87
N ARG A 56 6.66 7.95 12.29
CA ARG A 56 7.84 8.27 11.47
C ARG A 56 7.48 8.34 9.99
N LYS A 57 7.29 9.56 9.47
CA LYS A 57 7.06 9.81 8.03
C LYS A 57 8.15 9.19 7.14
N ALA A 58 9.40 9.24 7.59
CA ALA A 58 10.53 8.65 6.87
C ALA A 58 10.40 7.14 6.66
N LYS A 59 9.80 6.41 7.61
CA LYS A 59 9.54 4.96 7.47
C LYS A 59 8.56 4.69 6.33
N ILE A 60 7.45 5.44 6.29
CA ILE A 60 6.46 5.35 5.21
C ILE A 60 7.10 5.69 3.86
N SER A 61 7.91 6.74 3.79
CA SER A 61 8.62 7.09 2.55
C SER A 61 9.58 5.99 2.08
N LYS A 62 10.28 5.31 2.99
CA LYS A 62 11.15 4.17 2.65
C LYS A 62 10.36 2.99 2.11
N LEU A 63 9.23 2.63 2.74
CA LEU A 63 8.36 1.54 2.28
C LEU A 63 7.78 1.82 0.89
N ILE A 64 7.28 3.04 0.67
CA ILE A 64 6.81 3.47 -0.67
C ILE A 64 7.94 3.34 -1.69
N LYS A 65 9.12 3.86 -1.38
CA LYS A 65 10.27 3.80 -2.29
C LYS A 65 10.63 2.34 -2.63
N ALA A 66 10.71 1.47 -1.63
CA ALA A 66 11.03 0.06 -1.83
C ALA A 66 10.01 -0.65 -2.73
N LEU A 67 8.71 -0.43 -2.52
CA LEU A 67 7.67 -1.02 -3.38
C LEU A 67 7.70 -0.46 -4.81
N VAL A 68 8.06 0.81 -4.99
CA VAL A 68 8.26 1.39 -6.34
C VAL A 68 9.46 0.77 -7.04
N GLU A 69 10.60 0.65 -6.33
CA GLU A 69 11.84 0.07 -6.87
C GLU A 69 11.67 -1.41 -7.23
N LYS A 70 10.93 -2.17 -6.42
CA LYS A 70 10.58 -3.57 -6.69
C LYS A 70 9.45 -3.74 -7.71
N GLY A 71 8.88 -2.63 -8.20
CA GLY A 71 7.87 -2.63 -9.26
C GLY A 71 6.42 -2.75 -8.80
N TYR A 72 6.15 -3.18 -7.57
CA TYR A 72 4.81 -3.44 -7.02
C TYR A 72 3.78 -2.32 -7.22
N ILE A 73 4.25 -1.07 -7.10
CA ILE A 73 3.42 0.10 -7.29
C ILE A 73 4.13 1.15 -8.14
N GLU A 74 3.36 1.98 -8.82
CA GLU A 74 3.81 3.26 -9.36
C GLU A 74 3.31 4.39 -8.44
N LYS A 75 4.12 5.43 -8.25
CA LYS A 75 3.72 6.63 -7.52
C LYS A 75 3.69 7.83 -8.46
N LYS A 76 2.55 8.53 -8.52
CA LYS A 76 2.42 9.83 -9.20
C LYS A 76 1.96 10.91 -8.24
N ILE A 77 2.25 12.16 -8.56
CA ILE A 77 1.70 13.31 -7.85
C ILE A 77 0.70 13.99 -8.79
N ILE A 78 -0.58 13.98 -8.43
CA ILE A 78 -1.65 14.60 -9.18
C ILE A 78 -2.29 15.66 -8.27
N LYS A 79 -2.33 16.91 -8.73
CA LYS A 79 -2.92 18.03 -7.95
C LYS A 79 -2.40 18.10 -6.50
N ARG A 80 -1.09 17.90 -6.31
CA ARG A 80 -0.39 17.87 -4.99
C ARG A 80 -0.75 16.71 -4.07
N VAL A 81 -1.48 15.70 -4.56
CA VAL A 81 -1.82 14.47 -3.85
C VAL A 81 -0.98 13.33 -4.40
N ASN A 82 -0.51 12.45 -3.51
CA ASN A 82 0.17 11.23 -3.95
C ASN A 82 -0.88 10.20 -4.36
N HIS A 83 -0.77 9.72 -5.59
CA HIS A 83 -1.53 8.61 -6.14
C HIS A 83 -0.59 7.42 -6.27
N TYR A 84 -1.09 6.25 -5.92
CA TYR A 84 -0.39 4.98 -6.00
C TYR A 84 -1.19 4.04 -6.88
N TYR A 85 -0.52 3.46 -7.87
CA TYR A 85 -1.11 2.53 -8.83
C TYR A 85 -0.48 1.17 -8.61
N PHE A 86 -1.29 0.16 -8.33
CA PHE A 86 -0.83 -1.23 -8.35
C PHE A 86 -0.58 -1.63 -9.80
N LYS A 87 0.59 -2.18 -10.12
CA LYS A 87 0.78 -2.71 -11.47
C LYS A 87 0.03 -4.04 -11.58
N LYS A 88 -0.57 -4.29 -12.74
CA LYS A 88 -1.41 -5.48 -12.99
C LYS A 88 -0.61 -6.72 -13.40
N ASP A 89 0.68 -6.56 -13.67
CA ASP A 89 1.57 -7.64 -14.10
C ASP A 89 2.19 -8.40 -12.91
N PHE A 90 1.46 -8.49 -11.79
CA PHE A 90 1.77 -9.33 -10.64
C PHE A 90 0.70 -10.39 -10.46
#